data_AF-A0A1B3ND81-F1
#
_entry.id   AF-A0A1B3ND81-F1
#
_cell.length_a   1.000
_cell.length_b   1.000
_cell.length_c   1.000
_cell.angle_alpha   90.00
_cell.angle_beta   90.00
_cell.angle_gamma   90.00
#
_symmetry.space_group_name_H-M   'P 1'
#
loop_
_entity.id
_entity.type
_entity.pdbx_description
1 polymer ?
#
loop_
_entity_poly.entity_id
_entity_poly.type
_entity_poly.pdbx_seq_one_letter_code
_entity_poly.pdbx_strand_id
1 'polypeptide(L)'
;MSPEDLVRFFHQRRFPLTDEKYLQTRIEEVFTAEGIAFEREVRLSSKDIIDFIVDGDIGIEVKIKGGKRNIYDQVSRYCAHDRIKSVVLLTAVSMGFPPEIDGKSCYVASLGRGWL
;
A
#
# COMPACT_ATOMS: atom_id res chain seq x y z
N MET A 1 5.25 9.70 -9.35
CA MET A 1 4.95 8.32 -9.78
C MET A 1 3.44 8.13 -9.73
N SER A 2 2.80 7.47 -10.70
CA SER A 2 1.36 7.18 -10.59
C SER A 2 1.10 5.92 -9.74
N PRO A 3 -0.13 5.68 -9.24
CA PRO A 3 -0.47 4.43 -8.57
C PRO A 3 -0.25 3.19 -9.44
N GLU A 4 -0.51 3.28 -10.75
CA GLU A 4 -0.24 2.21 -11.71
C GLU A 4 1.26 1.93 -11.84
N ASP A 5 2.09 2.98 -11.84
CA ASP A 5 3.53 2.84 -11.85
C ASP A 5 4.04 2.17 -10.58
N LEU A 6 3.46 2.47 -9.41
CA LEU A 6 3.75 1.75 -8.16
C LEU A 6 3.37 0.27 -8.26
N VAL A 7 2.19 -0.06 -8.81
CA VAL A 7 1.80 -1.46 -9.02
C VAL A 7 2.82 -2.20 -9.90
N ARG A 8 3.21 -1.59 -11.02
CA ARG A 8 4.24 -2.15 -11.92
C ARG A 8 5.58 -2.30 -11.21
N PHE A 9 5.99 -1.29 -10.47
CA PHE A 9 7.23 -1.25 -9.70
C PHE A 9 7.31 -2.43 -8.71
N PHE A 10 6.22 -2.72 -7.99
CA PHE A 10 6.16 -3.84 -7.06
C PHE A 10 6.09 -5.19 -7.76
N HIS A 11 5.38 -5.30 -8.90
CA HIS A 11 5.30 -6.57 -9.66
C HIS A 11 6.63 -6.99 -10.30
N GLN A 12 7.54 -6.04 -10.55
CA GLN A 12 8.86 -6.33 -11.11
C GLN A 12 9.90 -6.76 -10.07
N ARG A 13 9.54 -6.79 -8.78
CA ARG A 13 10.48 -7.00 -7.67
C ARG A 13 9.99 -8.14 -6.77
N ARG A 14 10.95 -8.81 -6.13
CA ARG A 14 10.68 -9.82 -5.10
C ARG A 14 10.87 -9.20 -3.72
N PHE A 15 9.81 -9.24 -2.94
CA PHE A 15 9.82 -8.80 -1.56
C PHE A 15 9.64 -9.98 -0.60
N PRO A 16 10.24 -9.93 0.60
CA PRO A 16 10.06 -10.97 1.60
C PRO A 16 8.64 -10.94 2.16
N LEU A 17 7.99 -12.11 2.20
CA LEU A 17 6.60 -12.27 2.67
C LEU A 17 6.52 -12.94 4.06
N THR A 18 7.54 -12.74 4.89
CA THR A 18 7.63 -13.37 6.21
C THR A 18 6.90 -12.57 7.29
N ASP A 19 7.10 -11.26 7.32
CA ASP A 19 6.59 -10.35 8.35
C ASP A 19 6.32 -8.97 7.73
N GLU A 20 5.21 -8.33 8.11
CA GLU A 20 4.77 -7.04 7.56
C GLU A 20 5.75 -5.90 7.89
N LYS A 21 6.31 -5.87 9.10
CA LYS A 21 7.32 -4.87 9.48
C LYS A 21 8.60 -5.04 8.68
N TYR A 22 9.07 -6.29 8.52
CA TYR A 22 10.26 -6.54 7.72
C TYR A 22 10.03 -6.16 6.25
N LEU A 23 8.85 -6.49 5.71
CA LEU A 23 8.44 -6.07 4.37
C LEU A 23 8.43 -4.54 4.24
N GLN A 24 7.85 -3.81 5.19
CA GLN A 24 7.89 -2.34 5.22
C GLN A 24 9.33 -1.80 5.25
N THR A 25 10.22 -2.36 6.06
CA THR A 25 11.64 -1.98 6.06
C THR A 25 12.28 -2.19 4.68
N ARG A 26 12.00 -3.32 4.01
CA ARG A 26 12.52 -3.55 2.66
C ARG A 26 11.96 -2.58 1.63
N ILE A 27 10.71 -2.15 1.76
CA ILE A 27 10.10 -1.15 0.88
C ILE A 27 10.79 0.20 1.07
N GLU A 28 11.01 0.63 2.30
CA GLU A 28 11.75 1.85 2.65
C GLU A 28 13.16 1.87 2.03
N GLU A 29 13.91 0.77 2.17
CA GLU A 29 15.24 0.64 1.58
C GLU A 29 15.21 0.79 0.05
N VAL A 30 14.26 0.14 -0.62
CA VAL A 30 14.15 0.19 -2.08
C VAL A 30 13.70 1.58 -2.53
N PHE A 31 12.71 2.19 -1.89
CA PHE A 31 12.30 3.56 -2.21
C PHE A 31 13.45 4.55 -2.05
N THR A 32 14.22 4.42 -0.96
CA THR A 32 15.41 5.25 -0.73
C THR A 32 16.46 5.06 -1.81
N ALA A 33 16.76 3.81 -2.18
CA ALA A 33 17.76 3.49 -3.20
C ALA A 33 17.35 3.99 -4.61
N GLU A 34 16.05 4.00 -4.90
CA GLU A 34 15.48 4.45 -6.18
C GLU A 34 15.15 5.96 -6.19
N GLY A 35 15.41 6.67 -5.10
CA GLY A 35 15.13 8.11 -4.98
C GLY A 35 13.63 8.46 -5.02
N ILE A 36 12.76 7.53 -4.62
CA ILE A 36 11.31 7.73 -4.56
C ILE A 36 10.99 8.52 -3.28
N ALA A 37 10.20 9.59 -3.39
CA ALA A 37 9.79 10.38 -2.23
C ALA A 37 8.65 9.68 -1.48
N PHE A 38 8.85 9.43 -0.18
CA PHE A 38 7.84 8.81 0.67
C PHE A 38 7.90 9.32 2.11
N GLU A 39 6.80 9.14 2.83
CA GLU A 39 6.70 9.24 4.29
C GLU A 39 6.25 7.87 4.83
N ARG A 40 6.84 7.41 5.94
CA ARG A 40 6.53 6.11 6.57
C ARG A 40 5.74 6.28 7.87
N GLU A 41 4.83 5.34 8.15
CA GLU A 41 3.97 5.29 9.34
C GLU A 41 3.24 6.62 9.58
N VAL A 42 2.57 7.10 8.53
CA VAL A 42 1.96 8.43 8.51
C VAL A 42 0.67 8.46 9.30
N ARG A 43 0.65 9.26 10.36
CA ARG A 43 -0.55 9.49 11.16
C ARG A 43 -1.53 10.41 10.41
N LEU A 44 -2.68 9.86 10.02
CA LEU A 44 -3.79 10.61 9.40
C LEU A 44 -4.76 11.15 10.46
N SER A 45 -4.93 10.43 11.56
CA SER A 45 -5.76 10.83 12.70
C SER A 45 -5.22 10.24 14.00
N SER A 46 -5.93 10.43 15.12
CA SER A 46 -5.58 9.75 16.38
C SER A 46 -5.71 8.22 16.32
N LYS A 47 -6.40 7.67 15.33
CA LYS A 47 -6.69 6.22 15.19
C LYS A 47 -6.19 5.61 13.88
N ASP A 48 -5.74 6.43 12.95
CA ASP A 48 -5.37 6.01 11.60
C ASP A 48 -3.90 6.32 11.35
N ILE A 49 -3.11 5.27 11.10
CA ILE A 49 -1.71 5.33 10.70
C ILE A 49 -1.58 4.47 9.45
N ILE A 50 -1.29 5.09 8.32
CA ILE A 50 -1.06 4.38 7.05
C ILE A 50 0.43 4.07 6.92
N ASP A 51 0.77 2.91 6.35
CA ASP A 51 2.16 2.45 6.29
C ASP A 51 3.06 3.39 5.50
N PHE A 52 2.61 3.88 4.34
CA PHE A 52 3.32 4.89 3.57
C PHE A 52 2.40 5.89 2.88
N ILE A 53 2.95 7.07 2.62
CA ILE A 53 2.45 8.01 1.60
C ILE A 53 3.57 8.28 0.61
N VAL A 54 3.31 8.05 -0.68
CA VAL A 54 4.24 8.31 -1.78
C VAL A 54 3.80 9.56 -2.53
N ASP A 55 4.78 10.39 -2.91
CA ASP A 55 4.57 11.65 -3.65
C ASP A 55 3.53 12.60 -3.00
N GLY A 56 3.32 12.47 -1.69
CA GLY A 56 2.48 13.33 -0.86
C GLY A 56 1.01 12.91 -0.72
N ASP A 57 0.47 12.08 -1.61
CA ASP A 57 -0.97 11.75 -1.62
C ASP A 57 -1.37 10.30 -1.99
N ILE A 58 -0.41 9.46 -2.40
CA ILE A 58 -0.67 8.05 -2.71
C ILE A 58 -0.42 7.21 -1.46
N GLY A 59 -1.50 6.77 -0.83
CA GLY A 59 -1.41 5.88 0.33
C GLY A 59 -1.00 4.47 -0.05
N ILE A 60 -0.11 3.84 0.71
CA ILE A 60 0.19 2.40 0.60
C ILE A 60 -0.10 1.74 1.93
N GLU A 61 -0.89 0.66 1.88
CA GLU A 61 -1.13 -0.24 3.02
C GLU A 61 -0.58 -1.62 2.70
N VAL A 62 0.21 -2.19 3.60
CA VAL A 62 0.92 -3.46 3.43
C VAL A 62 0.22 -4.56 4.22
N LYS A 63 -0.16 -5.65 3.54
CA LYS A 63 -0.80 -6.81 4.17
C LYS A 63 -0.29 -8.14 3.64
N ILE A 64 0.38 -8.92 4.49
CA ILE A 64 0.79 -10.29 4.14
C ILE A 64 -0.34 -11.27 4.46
N LYS A 65 -1.07 -11.05 5.55
CA LYS A 65 -2.17 -11.89 6.02
C LYS A 65 -3.28 -11.04 6.62
N GLY A 66 -4.45 -11.63 6.81
CA GLY A 66 -5.57 -10.97 7.49
C GLY A 66 -6.92 -11.28 6.87
N GLY A 67 -7.98 -10.90 7.58
CA GLY A 67 -9.35 -11.02 7.10
C GLY A 67 -9.64 -9.98 6.03
N LYS A 68 -10.18 -10.40 4.88
CA LYS A 68 -10.51 -9.54 3.74
C LYS A 68 -11.36 -8.33 4.13
N ARG A 69 -12.36 -8.54 5.00
CA ARG A 69 -13.22 -7.46 5.52
C ARG A 69 -12.44 -6.45 6.35
N ASN A 70 -11.55 -6.91 7.23
CA ASN A 70 -10.72 -6.03 8.05
C ASN A 70 -9.77 -5.18 7.20
N ILE A 71 -9.19 -5.77 6.14
CA ILE A 71 -8.34 -5.06 5.19
C ILE A 71 -9.15 -3.98 4.47
N TYR A 72 -10.34 -4.33 3.98
CA TYR A 72 -11.26 -3.38 3.35
C TYR A 72 -11.64 -2.24 4.30
N ASP A 73 -12.10 -2.55 5.51
CA ASP A 73 -12.52 -1.55 6.50
C ASP A 73 -11.35 -0.62 6.88
N GLN A 74 -10.12 -1.15 6.93
CA GLN A 74 -8.91 -0.35 7.17
C GLN A 74 -8.63 0.62 6.02
N VAL A 75 -8.62 0.15 4.78
CA VAL A 75 -8.38 1.02 3.62
C VAL A 75 -9.51 2.03 3.44
N SER A 76 -10.77 1.65 3.67
CA SER A 76 -11.91 2.58 3.60
C SER A 76 -11.77 3.72 4.59
N ARG A 77 -11.31 3.47 5.83
CA ARG A 77 -10.99 4.54 6.77
C ARG A 77 -9.93 5.50 6.23
N TYR A 78 -8.92 5.01 5.53
CA TYR A 78 -7.90 5.87 4.91
C TYR A 78 -8.46 6.68 3.74
N CYS A 79 -9.35 6.09 2.95
CA CYS A 79 -10.05 6.79 1.89
C CYS A 79 -10.98 7.91 2.41
N ALA A 80 -11.32 7.96 3.69
CA ALA A 80 -12.04 9.11 4.25
C ALA A 80 -11.17 10.37 4.47
N HIS A 81 -9.83 10.27 4.41
CA HIS A 81 -8.92 11.38 4.72
C HIS A 81 -8.49 12.18 3.49
N ASP A 82 -8.75 13.50 3.44
CA ASP A 82 -8.47 14.37 2.28
C ASP A 82 -7.04 14.30 1.73
N ARG A 83 -6.06 14.00 2.60
CA ARG A 83 -4.65 13.83 2.24
C ARG A 83 -4.44 12.68 1.26
N ILE A 84 -5.24 11.63 1.34
CA ILE A 84 -5.16 10.47 0.47
C ILE A 84 -5.98 10.77 -0.79
N LYS A 85 -5.35 10.72 -1.97
CA LYS A 85 -6.05 10.86 -3.26
C LYS A 85 -6.23 9.52 -3.98
N SER A 86 -5.37 8.56 -3.68
CA SER A 86 -5.47 7.18 -4.13
C SER A 86 -4.81 6.24 -3.13
N VAL A 87 -5.15 4.95 -3.18
CA VAL A 87 -4.53 3.94 -2.33
C VAL A 87 -4.06 2.74 -3.16
N VAL A 88 -2.85 2.27 -2.87
CA VAL A 88 -2.33 0.99 -3.32
C VAL A 88 -2.30 0.02 -2.15
N LEU A 89 -3.16 -1.01 -2.19
CA LEU A 89 -3.05 -2.16 -1.28
C LEU A 89 -1.94 -3.07 -1.79
N LEU A 90 -0.83 -3.13 -1.06
CA LEU A 90 0.28 -4.03 -1.32
C LEU A 90 0.06 -5.32 -0.53
N THR A 91 -0.26 -6.43 -1.20
CA THR A 91 -0.74 -7.61 -0.48
C THR A 91 -0.34 -8.96 -1.06
N ALA A 92 -0.13 -9.94 -0.17
CA ALA A 92 -0.05 -11.35 -0.51
C ALA A 92 -1.41 -12.08 -0.37
N VAL A 93 -2.43 -11.42 0.20
CA VAL A 93 -3.76 -12.00 0.38
C VAL A 93 -4.49 -12.00 -0.97
N SER A 94 -4.89 -13.19 -1.43
CA SER A 94 -5.71 -13.32 -2.64
C SER A 94 -7.14 -12.85 -2.36
N MET A 95 -7.46 -11.64 -2.82
CA MET A 95 -8.76 -11.01 -2.66
C MET A 95 -9.12 -10.11 -3.84
N GLY A 96 -10.42 -9.99 -4.09
CA GLY A 96 -10.93 -8.86 -4.87
C GLY A 96 -10.82 -7.58 -4.05
N PHE A 97 -10.70 -6.45 -4.73
CA PHE A 97 -10.68 -5.13 -4.12
C PHE A 97 -11.43 -4.17 -5.05
N PRO A 98 -12.33 -3.33 -4.53
CA PRO A 98 -13.05 -2.40 -5.39
C PRO A 98 -12.06 -1.40 -6.01
N PRO A 99 -12.28 -0.97 -7.26
CA PRO A 99 -11.42 -0.02 -7.95
C PRO A 99 -11.53 1.40 -7.39
N GLU A 100 -12.56 1.67 -6.57
CA GLU A 100 -12.81 2.96 -5.96
C GLU A 100 -13.46 2.77 -4.58
N ILE A 101 -13.05 3.59 -3.60
CA ILE A 101 -13.68 3.71 -2.28
C ILE A 101 -13.77 5.20 -1.95
N ASP A 102 -14.96 5.69 -1.58
CA ASP A 102 -15.23 7.09 -1.24
C ASP A 102 -14.69 8.10 -2.29
N GLY A 103 -14.86 7.77 -3.58
CA GLY A 103 -14.40 8.61 -4.69
C GLY A 103 -12.88 8.56 -4.96
N LYS A 104 -12.14 7.69 -4.26
CA LYS A 104 -10.68 7.56 -4.41
C LYS A 104 -10.33 6.26 -5.09
N SER A 105 -9.47 6.37 -6.10
CA SER A 105 -8.99 5.20 -6.85
C SER A 105 -8.19 4.26 -5.96
N CYS A 106 -8.50 2.98 -6.06
CA CYS A 106 -7.91 1.90 -5.29
C CYS A 106 -7.26 0.88 -6.20
N TYR A 107 -6.03 0.52 -5.88
CA TYR A 107 -5.19 -0.36 -6.67
C TYR A 107 -4.70 -1.53 -5.81
N VAL A 108 -4.38 -2.65 -6.45
CA VAL A 108 -3.82 -3.82 -5.77
C VAL A 108 -2.49 -4.20 -6.40
N ALA A 109 -1.42 -4.08 -5.61
CA ALA A 109 -0.14 -4.65 -5.93
C ALA A 109 -0.01 -6.03 -5.27
N SER A 110 -0.35 -7.08 -6.02
CA SER A 110 -0.17 -8.46 -5.54
C SER A 110 1.31 -8.84 -5.46
N LEU A 111 1.82 -9.03 -4.25
CA LEU A 111 3.20 -9.48 -4.02
C LEU A 111 3.43 -10.96 -4.36
N GLY A 112 2.36 -11.75 -4.48
CA GLY A 112 2.45 -13.15 -4.92
C GLY A 112 2.87 -13.28 -6.39
N ARG A 113 2.66 -12.25 -7.23
CA ARG A 113 3.02 -12.29 -8.66
C ARG A 113 4.52 -12.20 -8.92
N GLY A 114 5.32 -11.62 -8.02
CA GLY A 114 6.78 -11.60 -8.17
C GLY A 114 7.44 -12.99 -8.02
N TRP A 115 6.67 -14.01 -7.64
CA TRP A 115 7.12 -15.38 -7.41
C TRP A 115 6.67 -16.39 -8.49
N LEU A 116 5.88 -15.94 -9.47
CA LEU A 116 5.50 -16.72 -10.67
C LEU A 116 6.52 -16.52 -11.80
#